data_AF-A0A4R1KDM3-F1
#
_entry.id   AF-A0A4R1KDM3-F1
#
_cell.length_a   1.000
_cell.length_b   1.000
_cell.length_c   1.000
_cell.angle_alpha   90.00
_cell.angle_beta   90.00
_cell.angle_gamma   90.00
#
_symmetry.space_group_name_H-M   'P 1'
#
loop_
_entity.id
_entity.type
_entity.pdbx_description
1 polymer ?
#
loop_
_entity_poly.entity_id
_entity_poly.type
_entity_poly.pdbx_seq_one_letter_code
_entity_poly.pdbx_strand_id
1 'polypeptide(L)'
;MSPWTSGILSGILGILIGAFINHRFAIGRERAKECRAVIIPLKQKIYEHINNFDSNPTHKRIIRSDIETIRVYISEYRYKRIIRKWKEYDELMCKSSSTDNYGQEQWCSDFESNIKKKLMELNSAIKK
;
A
#
# COMPACT_ATOMS: atom_id res chain seq x y z
N MET A 1 -28.52 -46.55 -25.99
CA MET A 1 -28.11 -45.40 -25.13
C MET A 1 -28.54 -44.14 -25.84
N SER A 2 -29.46 -43.37 -25.27
CA SER A 2 -30.14 -42.25 -25.93
C SER A 2 -29.22 -41.02 -26.07
N PRO A 3 -29.15 -40.37 -27.25
CA PRO A 3 -28.24 -39.24 -27.52
C PRO A 3 -28.53 -37.95 -26.72
N TRP A 4 -29.64 -37.91 -25.99
CA TRP A 4 -30.11 -36.75 -25.21
C TRP A 4 -29.41 -36.57 -23.86
N THR A 5 -28.83 -37.63 -23.29
CA THR A 5 -28.17 -37.56 -21.97
C THR A 5 -26.87 -36.78 -22.02
N SER A 6 -26.18 -36.78 -23.17
CA SER A 6 -24.88 -36.13 -23.38
C SER A 6 -24.97 -34.60 -23.34
N GLY A 7 -26.02 -34.03 -23.94
CA GLY A 7 -26.22 -32.57 -24.00
C GLY A 7 -26.69 -31.95 -22.68
N ILE A 8 -27.49 -32.68 -21.92
CA ILE A 8 -27.93 -32.26 -20.58
C ILE A 8 -26.75 -32.27 -19.61
N LEU A 9 -25.89 -33.30 -19.67
CA LEU A 9 -24.67 -33.34 -18.87
C LEU A 9 -23.69 -32.21 -19.22
N SER A 10 -23.50 -31.89 -20.51
CA SER A 10 -22.59 -30.79 -20.89
C SER A 10 -23.13 -29.43 -20.45
N GLY A 11 -24.45 -29.22 -20.48
CA GLY A 11 -25.10 -28.02 -19.97
C GLY A 11 -24.92 -27.82 -18.47
N ILE A 12 -25.15 -28.88 -17.68
CA ILE A 12 -24.98 -28.86 -16.21
C ILE A 12 -23.51 -28.60 -15.84
N LEU A 13 -22.57 -29.24 -16.55
CA LEU A 13 -21.13 -29.05 -16.32
C LEU A 13 -20.70 -27.61 -16.60
N GLY A 14 -21.23 -26.98 -17.66
CA GLY A 14 -20.98 -25.58 -17.98
C GLY A 14 -21.46 -24.61 -16.90
N ILE A 15 -22.65 -24.86 -16.31
CA ILE A 15 -23.20 -24.05 -15.22
C ILE A 15 -22.33 -24.17 -13.96
N LEU A 16 -21.85 -25.38 -13.63
CA LEU A 16 -20.99 -25.61 -12.47
C LEU A 16 -19.63 -24.91 -12.60
N ILE A 17 -19.00 -24.99 -13.78
CA ILE A 17 -17.73 -24.30 -14.05
C ILE A 17 -17.94 -22.78 -14.00
N GLY A 18 -19.02 -22.28 -14.60
CA GLY A 18 -19.37 -20.86 -14.56
C GLY A 18 -19.60 -20.35 -13.14
N ALA A 19 -20.36 -21.10 -12.31
CA ALA A 19 -20.61 -20.76 -10.93
C ALA A 19 -19.31 -20.75 -10.09
N PHE A 20 -18.44 -21.74 -10.29
CA PHE A 20 -17.16 -21.83 -9.59
C PHE A 20 -16.23 -20.65 -9.92
N ILE A 21 -16.12 -20.30 -11.20
CA ILE A 21 -15.32 -19.16 -11.66
C ILE A 21 -15.89 -17.85 -11.08
N ASN A 22 -17.21 -17.67 -11.15
CA ASN A 22 -17.87 -16.44 -10.68
C ASN A 22 -17.72 -16.25 -9.16
N HIS A 23 -17.82 -17.33 -8.39
CA HIS A 23 -17.57 -17.33 -6.95
C HIS A 23 -16.12 -16.93 -6.62
N ARG A 24 -15.14 -17.49 -7.34
CA ARG A 24 -13.72 -17.12 -7.17
C ARG A 24 -13.46 -15.65 -7.50
N PHE A 25 -14.11 -15.12 -8.54
CA PHE A 25 -14.03 -13.70 -8.88
C PHE A 25 -14.75 -12.78 -7.89
N ALA A 26 -15.85 -13.21 -7.29
CA ALA A 26 -16.56 -12.46 -6.26
C ALA A 26 -15.67 -12.26 -5.02
N ILE A 27 -15.04 -13.34 -4.52
CA ILE A 27 -14.08 -13.29 -3.41
C ILE A 27 -12.90 -12.36 -3.74
N GLY A 28 -12.37 -12.45 -4.97
CA GLY A 28 -11.28 -11.57 -5.41
C GLY A 28 -11.66 -10.09 -5.43
N ARG A 29 -12.92 -9.76 -5.75
CA ARG A 29 -13.42 -8.39 -5.78
C ARG A 29 -13.53 -7.77 -4.39
N GLU A 30 -14.03 -8.52 -3.42
CA GLU A 30 -14.15 -8.03 -2.03
C GLU A 30 -12.79 -7.75 -1.42
N ARG A 31 -11.85 -8.70 -1.52
CA ARG A 31 -10.48 -8.52 -1.05
C ARG A 31 -9.77 -7.33 -1.71
N ALA A 32 -10.05 -7.05 -2.99
CA ALA A 32 -9.51 -5.89 -3.68
C ALA A 32 -10.11 -4.56 -3.17
N LYS A 33 -11.37 -4.55 -2.72
CA LYS A 33 -12.00 -3.37 -2.10
C LYS A 33 -11.38 -3.11 -0.72
N GLU A 34 -11.23 -4.13 0.10
CA GLU A 34 -10.61 -4.00 1.43
C GLU A 34 -9.16 -3.50 1.32
N CYS A 35 -8.39 -4.09 0.39
CA CYS A 35 -7.02 -3.64 0.12
C CYS A 35 -6.97 -2.16 -0.30
N ARG A 36 -7.91 -1.71 -1.15
CA ARG A 36 -8.02 -0.29 -1.52
C ARG A 36 -8.40 0.59 -0.32
N ALA A 37 -9.29 0.13 0.55
CA ALA A 37 -9.74 0.86 1.72
C ALA A 37 -8.58 1.19 2.68
N VAL A 38 -7.55 0.34 2.76
CA VAL A 38 -6.36 0.60 3.59
C VAL A 38 -5.27 1.36 2.83
N ILE A 39 -5.11 1.12 1.52
CA ILE A 39 -4.09 1.80 0.72
C ILE A 39 -4.41 3.28 0.50
N ILE A 40 -5.69 3.65 0.32
CA ILE A 40 -6.10 5.03 0.03
C ILE A 40 -5.68 6.00 1.16
N PRO A 41 -6.00 5.73 2.44
CA PRO A 41 -5.56 6.58 3.56
C PRO A 41 -4.05 6.73 3.64
N LEU A 42 -3.29 5.65 3.42
CA LEU A 42 -1.83 5.70 3.43
C LEU A 42 -1.29 6.60 2.33
N LYS A 43 -1.85 6.52 1.11
CA LYS A 43 -1.47 7.41 0.01
C LYS A 43 -1.82 8.86 0.30
N GLN A 44 -3.00 9.10 0.84
CA GLN A 44 -3.42 10.44 1.22
C GLN A 44 -2.46 11.03 2.26
N LYS A 45 -2.08 10.25 3.28
CA LYS A 45 -1.08 10.67 4.28
C LYS A 45 0.27 11.03 3.63
N ILE A 46 0.73 10.26 2.65
CA ILE A 46 1.96 10.57 1.90
C ILE A 46 1.83 11.91 1.15
N TYR A 47 0.72 12.15 0.47
CA TYR A 47 0.49 13.42 -0.22
C TYR A 47 0.37 14.60 0.74
N GLU A 48 -0.35 14.44 1.86
CA GLU A 48 -0.43 15.44 2.91
C GLU A 48 0.94 15.78 3.48
N HIS A 49 1.80 14.78 3.69
CA HIS A 49 3.16 15.00 4.16
C HIS A 49 4.03 15.73 3.13
N ILE A 50 3.96 15.37 1.85
CA ILE A 50 4.70 16.06 0.78
C ILE A 50 4.26 17.52 0.66
N ASN A 51 2.95 17.78 0.70
CA ASN A 51 2.39 19.12 0.50
C ASN A 51 2.66 20.06 1.68
N ASN A 52 2.75 19.51 2.90
CA ASN A 52 3.03 20.29 4.11
C ASN A 52 4.51 20.26 4.50
N PHE A 53 5.38 19.69 3.68
CA PHE A 53 6.77 19.47 4.06
C PHE A 53 7.51 20.78 4.34
N ASP A 54 7.24 21.81 3.54
CA ASP A 54 7.97 23.09 3.59
C ASP A 54 7.59 23.90 4.83
N SER A 55 6.34 23.75 5.30
CA SER A 55 5.82 24.46 6.47
C SER A 55 5.99 23.66 7.76
N ASN A 56 5.88 22.33 7.69
CA ASN A 56 6.05 21.44 8.83
C ASN A 56 6.51 20.04 8.39
N PRO A 57 7.82 19.78 8.34
CA PRO A 57 8.40 18.50 7.88
C PRO A 57 7.97 17.29 8.71
N THR A 58 7.55 17.50 9.96
CA THR A 58 7.11 16.41 10.86
C THR A 58 5.62 16.13 10.73
N HIS A 59 4.86 17.07 10.15
CA HIS A 59 3.42 16.92 9.99
C HIS A 59 3.11 15.70 9.14
N LYS A 60 2.21 14.85 9.64
CA LYS A 60 1.76 13.62 8.95
C LYS A 60 2.91 12.67 8.56
N ARG A 61 4.03 12.68 9.30
CA ARG A 61 5.12 11.70 9.13
C ARG A 61 4.57 10.29 9.00
N ILE A 62 5.08 9.56 8.01
CA ILE A 62 4.73 8.15 7.80
C ILE A 62 5.47 7.31 8.82
N ILE A 63 4.73 6.71 9.74
CA ILE A 63 5.25 5.88 10.80
C ILE A 63 5.09 4.40 10.47
N ARG A 64 5.83 3.56 11.18
CA ARG A 64 5.84 2.11 10.95
C ARG A 64 4.45 1.48 11.00
N SER A 65 3.61 1.89 11.95
CA SER A 65 2.26 1.35 12.10
C SER A 65 1.39 1.61 10.86
N ASP A 66 1.55 2.75 10.17
CA ASP A 66 0.82 3.02 8.93
C ASP A 66 1.13 1.95 7.87
N ILE A 67 2.39 1.52 7.79
CA ILE A 67 2.84 0.47 6.86
C ILE A 67 2.39 -0.91 7.32
N GLU A 68 2.35 -1.18 8.62
CA GLU A 68 1.90 -2.47 9.15
C GLU A 68 0.42 -2.75 8.84
N THR A 69 -0.42 -1.72 8.74
CA THR A 69 -1.85 -1.89 8.40
C THR A 69 -2.08 -2.59 7.06
N ILE A 70 -1.21 -2.37 6.07
CA ILE A 70 -1.39 -2.96 4.73
C ILE A 70 -0.88 -4.40 4.63
N ARG A 71 -0.15 -4.91 5.64
CA ARG A 71 0.49 -6.23 5.61
C ARG A 71 -0.49 -7.38 5.35
N VAL A 72 -1.67 -7.33 5.97
CA VAL A 72 -2.70 -8.38 5.85
C VAL A 72 -3.31 -8.44 4.44
N TYR A 73 -3.26 -7.33 3.71
CA TYR A 73 -3.94 -7.17 2.42
C TYR A 73 -3.06 -7.40 1.20
N ILE A 74 -1.74 -7.48 1.37
CA ILE A 74 -0.78 -7.65 0.27
C ILE A 74 0.09 -8.90 0.48
N SER A 75 0.77 -9.35 -0.58
CA SER A 75 1.71 -10.46 -0.45
C SER A 75 2.93 -10.06 0.36
N GLU A 76 3.51 -11.02 1.10
CA GLU A 76 4.71 -10.81 1.93
C GLU A 76 5.88 -10.24 1.11
N TYR A 77 6.06 -10.68 -0.14
CA TYR A 77 7.06 -10.13 -1.06
C TYR A 77 6.87 -8.62 -1.29
N ARG A 78 5.63 -8.19 -1.56
CA ARG A 78 5.30 -6.76 -1.75
C ARG A 78 5.49 -5.99 -0.46
N TYR A 79 5.07 -6.56 0.66
CA TYR A 79 5.24 -5.95 1.98
C TYR A 79 6.71 -5.67 2.30
N LYS A 80 7.59 -6.66 2.11
CA LYS A 80 9.05 -6.50 2.31
C LYS A 80 9.63 -5.38 1.43
N ARG A 81 9.17 -5.28 0.17
CA ARG A 81 9.60 -4.20 -0.74
C ARG A 81 9.17 -2.82 -0.23
N ILE A 82 7.95 -2.67 0.29
CA ILE A 82 7.44 -1.42 0.85
C ILE A 82 8.20 -1.07 2.14
N ILE A 83 8.36 -2.02 3.06
CA ILE A 83 9.15 -1.87 4.30
C ILE A 83 10.55 -1.34 4.00
N ARG A 84 11.23 -1.89 2.98
CA ARG A 84 12.57 -1.42 2.61
C ARG A 84 12.57 0.05 2.19
N LYS A 85 11.60 0.46 1.38
CA LYS A 85 11.46 1.86 0.95
C LYS A 85 11.07 2.80 2.08
N TRP A 86 10.23 2.34 3.00
CA TRP A 86 9.90 3.09 4.20
C TRP A 86 11.12 3.27 5.10
N LYS A 87 11.95 2.25 5.30
CA LYS A 87 13.21 2.38 6.07
C LYS A 87 14.17 3.39 5.47
N GLU A 88 14.36 3.37 4.15
CA GLU A 88 15.20 4.37 3.45
C GLU A 88 14.68 5.81 3.69
N TYR A 89 13.36 6.00 3.73
CA TYR A 89 12.73 7.28 4.08
C TYR A 89 12.94 7.64 5.55
N ASP A 90 12.67 6.70 6.46
CA ASP A 90 12.72 6.93 7.91
C ASP A 90 14.14 7.26 8.38
N GLU A 91 15.15 6.58 7.82
CA GLU A 91 16.55 6.88 8.05
C GLU A 91 16.94 8.29 7.61
N LEU A 92 16.39 8.78 6.50
CA LEU A 92 16.62 10.16 6.06
C LEU A 92 15.94 11.16 7.00
N MET A 93 14.70 10.90 7.41
CA MET A 93 13.98 11.74 8.38
C MET A 93 14.73 11.86 9.72
N CYS A 94 15.32 10.75 10.20
CA CYS A 94 16.11 10.74 11.42
C CYS A 94 17.46 11.45 11.26
N LYS A 95 18.05 11.47 10.05
CA LYS A 95 19.30 12.19 9.77
C LYS A 95 19.09 13.69 9.59
N SER A 96 17.93 14.09 9.09
CA SER A 96 17.59 15.48 8.83
C SER A 96 17.03 16.22 10.06
N SER A 97 16.68 15.49 11.11
CA SER A 97 16.35 16.05 12.42
C SER A 97 17.59 16.05 13.31
N SER A 98 17.90 17.21 13.89
CA SER A 98 18.88 17.35 14.95
C SER A 98 18.18 17.90 16.17
N THR A 99 18.55 17.42 17.36
CA THR A 99 18.01 17.96 18.61
C THR A 99 18.99 19.00 19.14
N ASP A 100 18.51 20.21 19.38
CA ASP A 100 19.33 21.22 20.03
C ASP A 100 19.52 20.92 21.53
N ASN A 101 20.35 21.74 22.20
CA ASN A 101 20.63 21.57 23.63
C ASN A 101 19.40 21.76 24.54
N TYR A 102 18.28 22.23 23.99
CA TYR A 102 17.01 22.46 24.68
C TYR A 102 15.96 21.40 24.33
N GLY A 103 16.29 20.39 23.53
CA GLY A 103 15.36 19.35 23.14
C GLY A 103 14.46 19.71 21.95
N GLN A 104 14.68 20.86 21.30
CA GLN A 104 13.92 21.26 20.12
C GLN A 104 14.48 20.55 18.88
N GLU A 105 13.58 19.99 18.06
CA GLU A 105 13.97 19.43 16.76
C GLU A 105 14.24 20.55 15.77
N GLN A 106 15.50 20.68 15.35
CA GLN A 106 15.91 21.51 14.23
C GLN A 106 15.97 20.66 12.96
N TRP A 107 15.47 21.24 11.88
CA TRP A 107 15.36 20.57 10.60
C TRP A 107 16.40 21.08 9.60
N CYS A 108 17.11 20.16 8.96
CA CYS A 108 18.05 20.49 7.89
C CYS A 108 17.37 20.45 6.52
N SER A 109 17.26 21.62 5.87
CA SER A 109 16.64 21.79 4.55
C SER A 109 17.34 21.02 3.43
N ASP A 110 18.63 20.72 3.57
CA ASP A 110 19.44 20.04 2.54
C ASP A 110 18.90 18.64 2.18
N PHE A 111 18.16 18.03 3.10
CA PHE A 111 17.56 16.71 2.90
C PHE A 111 16.18 16.73 2.26
N GLU A 112 15.55 17.90 2.12
CA GLU A 112 14.17 18.05 1.67
C GLU A 112 13.90 17.35 0.33
N SER A 113 14.71 17.66 -0.69
CA SER A 113 14.58 17.06 -2.03
C SER A 113 14.71 15.54 -2.00
N ASN A 114 15.65 15.04 -1.19
CA ASN A 114 15.87 13.60 -1.03
C ASN A 114 14.70 12.91 -0.32
N ILE A 115 14.11 13.56 0.68
CA ILE A 115 12.98 13.02 1.43
C ILE A 115 11.71 13.01 0.58
N LYS A 116 11.41 14.11 -0.12
CA LYS A 116 10.32 14.17 -1.10
C LYS A 116 10.46 13.08 -2.16
N LYS A 117 11.68 12.86 -2.67
CA LYS A 117 11.98 11.77 -3.60
C LYS A 117 11.70 10.39 -2.98
N LYS A 118 12.14 10.13 -1.75
CA LYS A 118 11.87 8.85 -1.06
C LYS A 118 10.40 8.62 -0.77
N LEU A 119 9.64 9.67 -0.45
CA LEU A 119 8.18 9.59 -0.31
C LEU A 119 7.49 9.25 -1.64
N MET A 120 7.94 9.82 -2.76
CA MET A 120 7.45 9.44 -4.08
C MET A 120 7.81 7.99 -4.44
N GLU A 121 9.03 7.54 -4.14
CA GLU A 121 9.45 6.14 -4.30
C GLU A 121 8.56 5.20 -3.46
N LEU A 122 8.29 5.55 -2.21
CA LEU A 122 7.40 4.80 -1.32
C LEU A 122 5.97 4.73 -1.89
N ASN A 123 5.41 5.86 -2.33
CA ASN A 123 4.09 5.91 -2.97
C ASN A 123 4.04 5.03 -4.23
N SER A 124 5.11 5.03 -5.04
CA SER A 124 5.22 4.17 -6.22
C SER A 124 5.26 2.68 -5.86
N ALA A 125 5.91 2.31 -4.75
CA ALA A 125 5.99 0.93 -4.29
C ALA A 125 4.65 0.40 -3.75
N ILE A 126 3.81 1.30 -3.25
CA ILE A 126 2.43 1.03 -2.85
C ILE A 126 1.50 0.91 -4.09
N LYS A 127 1.89 1.49 -5.23
CA LYS A 127 1.12 1.41 -6.48
C LYS A 127 1.12 -0.04 -7.02
N LYS A 128 -0.02 -0.40 -7.64
CA LYS A 128 -0.29 -1.72 -8.22
C LYS A 128 0.78 -2.09 -9.24
#